data_AF-A0A1M6GHD0-F1
#
_entry.id   AF-A0A1M6GHD0-F1
#
_cell.length_a   1.000
_cell.length_b   1.000
_cell.length_c   1.000
_cell.angle_alpha   90.00
_cell.angle_beta   90.00
_cell.angle_gamma   90.00
#
_symmetry.space_group_name_H-M   'P 1'
#
loop_
_entity.id
_entity.type
_entity.pdbx_description
1 polymer ?
#
loop_
_entity_poly.entity_id
_entity_poly.type
_entity_poly.pdbx_seq_one_letter_code
_entity_poly.pdbx_strand_id
1 'polypeptide(L)'
;MAGYLFSLNSIESLIESINLGVYSTLISRPNNNIWRIQHEGTFADYCSMKEGDNVYFFFERKIYGIGKLININGSCKFLNYPNANLPNNQNYIDIQNDLLYDNGENSINNRFICTFEPFPFFFQNGIDMDETLSSAPEKFKILRAFWKLSFIKFSDTENQAFKDIILRRNIAAINNPDNDNTFESNYQINHDLIREKTNNNLDYQLNIAPFLNTINNVNGSLRHEMAIEASLIYQITNNSQNAINIFGSWDYITHQVIASPFKPVDYMDKMDVFGYKYIQDQKPTISDYLVVEIKKDEINSQDILQLMKYVDWVKNEYAYGDYSMIKAYMLGFSYTQDALDTFLENVERKFIKGVRPSVSTEWKNVKLIQYRFNEENNLLDFTDITPNE
;
A
#
# COMPACT_ATOMS: atom_id res chain seq x y z
N MET A 1 9.97 -4.54 8.19
CA MET A 1 8.82 -5.19 7.54
C MET A 1 7.60 -4.39 7.92
N ALA A 2 6.77 -4.06 6.95
CA ALA A 2 5.51 -3.36 7.18
C ALA A 2 4.51 -4.29 7.86
N GLY A 3 3.39 -3.74 8.31
CA GLY A 3 2.26 -4.53 8.76
C GLY A 3 0.98 -4.20 7.99
N TYR A 4 0.11 -5.19 7.88
CA TYR A 4 -1.22 -5.12 7.28
C TYR A 4 -2.26 -5.59 8.30
N LEU A 5 -3.22 -4.73 8.63
CA LEU A 5 -4.35 -5.11 9.48
C LEU A 5 -5.59 -5.32 8.60
N PHE A 6 -6.05 -6.56 8.49
CA PHE A 6 -7.23 -6.95 7.73
C PHE A 6 -8.47 -6.94 8.63
N SER A 7 -9.53 -6.23 8.21
CA SER A 7 -10.84 -6.28 8.87
C SER A 7 -11.61 -7.50 8.37
N LEU A 8 -12.17 -8.26 9.30
CA LEU A 8 -13.03 -9.39 9.00
C LEU A 8 -14.45 -9.13 9.50
N ASN A 9 -15.42 -9.78 8.87
CA ASN A 9 -16.84 -9.62 9.16
C ASN A 9 -17.42 -10.76 10.03
N SER A 10 -16.66 -11.83 10.25
CA SER A 10 -17.09 -13.01 11.01
C SER A 10 -15.91 -13.76 11.61
N ILE A 11 -16.18 -14.58 12.62
CA ILE A 11 -15.20 -15.48 13.22
C ILE A 11 -14.86 -16.64 12.28
N GLU A 12 -15.83 -17.09 11.48
CA GLU A 12 -15.65 -18.12 10.46
C GLU A 12 -14.61 -17.68 9.42
N SER A 13 -14.73 -16.44 8.91
CA SER A 13 -13.75 -15.89 7.96
C SER A 13 -12.35 -15.72 8.58
N LEU A 14 -12.26 -15.44 9.89
CA LEU A 14 -10.98 -15.42 10.60
C LEU A 14 -10.33 -16.80 10.60
N ILE A 15 -11.07 -17.80 11.07
CA ILE A 15 -10.59 -19.17 11.18
C ILE A 15 -10.23 -19.72 9.80
N GLU A 16 -11.07 -19.48 8.79
CA GLU A 16 -10.84 -19.92 7.42
C GLU A 16 -9.59 -19.27 6.81
N SER A 17 -9.44 -17.95 6.95
CA SER A 17 -8.26 -17.24 6.45
C SER A 17 -6.98 -17.80 7.07
N ILE A 18 -6.97 -18.00 8.40
CA ILE A 18 -5.84 -18.58 9.12
C ILE A 18 -5.57 -20.02 8.65
N ASN A 19 -6.62 -20.84 8.54
CA ASN A 19 -6.50 -22.24 8.16
C ASN A 19 -5.95 -22.42 6.74
N LEU A 20 -6.36 -21.57 5.81
CA LEU A 20 -5.93 -21.60 4.40
C LEU A 20 -4.63 -20.82 4.16
N GLY A 21 -4.20 -19.98 5.10
CA GLY A 21 -3.09 -19.04 4.93
C GLY A 21 -3.31 -18.08 3.76
N VAL A 22 -4.56 -17.68 3.53
CA VAL A 22 -4.96 -16.79 2.43
C VAL A 22 -5.93 -15.75 2.95
N TYR A 23 -5.77 -14.51 2.49
CA TYR A 23 -6.75 -13.45 2.70
C TYR A 23 -7.19 -12.87 1.36
N SER A 24 -8.50 -12.64 1.24
CA SER A 24 -9.09 -11.97 0.09
C SER A 24 -10.08 -10.90 0.54
N THR A 25 -9.92 -9.70 0.02
CA THR A 25 -10.89 -8.63 0.23
C THR A 25 -12.16 -8.92 -0.57
N LEU A 26 -13.32 -8.80 0.06
CA LEU A 26 -14.60 -8.79 -0.63
C LEU A 26 -14.79 -7.43 -1.33
N ILE A 27 -14.77 -7.43 -2.65
CA ILE A 27 -14.90 -6.21 -3.46
C ILE A 27 -16.29 -6.15 -4.08
N SER A 28 -16.89 -4.96 -4.13
CA SER A 28 -18.17 -4.76 -4.81
C SER A 28 -18.09 -5.13 -6.29
N ARG A 29 -19.23 -5.49 -6.89
CA ARG A 29 -19.30 -5.70 -8.34
C ARG A 29 -18.98 -4.39 -9.09
N PRO A 30 -18.26 -4.47 -10.22
CA PRO A 30 -18.05 -3.33 -11.10
C PRO A 30 -19.39 -2.83 -11.66
N ASN A 31 -19.45 -1.55 -12.02
CA ASN A 31 -20.64 -0.93 -12.59
C ASN A 31 -20.39 -0.57 -14.06
N ASN A 32 -21.31 -0.94 -14.96
CA ASN A 32 -21.19 -0.69 -16.40
C ASN A 32 -19.83 -1.14 -16.99
N ASN A 33 -19.31 -2.26 -16.51
CA ASN A 33 -18.00 -2.79 -16.86
C ASN A 33 -16.83 -1.81 -16.67
N ILE A 34 -16.90 -0.98 -15.63
CA ILE A 34 -15.86 -0.01 -15.28
C ILE A 34 -15.50 -0.18 -13.80
N TRP A 35 -14.19 -0.17 -13.51
CA TRP A 35 -13.68 -0.09 -12.16
C TRP A 35 -13.93 1.29 -11.57
N ARG A 36 -14.33 1.33 -10.30
CA ARG A 36 -14.47 2.58 -9.53
C ARG A 36 -13.27 2.77 -8.63
N ILE A 37 -13.08 4.00 -8.15
CA ILE A 37 -11.99 4.43 -7.26
C ILE A 37 -11.71 3.44 -6.12
N GLN A 38 -12.74 2.90 -5.44
CA GLN A 38 -12.50 1.95 -4.33
C GLN A 38 -11.87 0.62 -4.77
N HIS A 39 -12.12 0.17 -6.01
CA HIS A 39 -11.51 -1.04 -6.57
C HIS A 39 -10.04 -0.79 -6.89
N GLU A 40 -9.74 0.38 -7.48
CA GLU A 40 -8.39 0.82 -7.80
C GLU A 40 -7.55 0.99 -6.51
N GLY A 41 -8.10 1.60 -5.47
CA GLY A 41 -7.42 1.73 -4.18
C GLY A 41 -7.14 0.38 -3.52
N THR A 42 -8.12 -0.53 -3.54
CA THR A 42 -7.90 -1.91 -3.06
C THR A 42 -6.79 -2.60 -3.86
N PHE A 43 -6.76 -2.42 -5.18
CA PHE A 43 -5.68 -2.97 -6.03
C PHE A 43 -4.32 -2.36 -5.67
N ALA A 44 -4.24 -1.04 -5.46
CA ALA A 44 -3.03 -0.34 -5.03
C ALA A 44 -2.49 -0.88 -3.70
N ASP A 45 -3.39 -1.17 -2.76
CA ASP A 45 -3.02 -1.81 -1.49
C ASP A 45 -2.34 -3.16 -1.70
N TYR A 46 -2.92 -4.03 -2.55
CA TYR A 46 -2.31 -5.32 -2.90
C TYR A 46 -0.96 -5.12 -3.61
N CYS A 47 -0.84 -4.18 -4.55
CA CYS A 47 0.43 -3.89 -5.23
C CYS A 47 1.58 -3.61 -4.24
N SER A 48 1.27 -2.93 -3.14
CA SER A 48 2.25 -2.55 -2.13
C SER A 48 2.78 -3.72 -1.27
N MET A 49 2.15 -4.90 -1.32
CA MET A 49 2.51 -6.06 -0.51
C MET A 49 3.83 -6.70 -0.96
N LYS A 50 4.69 -7.03 0.01
CA LYS A 50 5.97 -7.70 -0.19
C LYS A 50 6.08 -8.90 0.74
N GLU A 51 6.87 -9.89 0.31
CA GLU A 51 7.24 -11.02 1.16
C GLU A 51 7.89 -10.53 2.46
N GLY A 52 7.55 -11.19 3.56
CA GLY A 52 8.04 -10.84 4.89
C GLY A 52 7.20 -9.79 5.60
N ASP A 53 6.37 -9.00 4.92
CA ASP A 53 5.45 -8.08 5.61
C ASP A 53 4.48 -8.85 6.52
N ASN A 54 4.14 -8.27 7.66
CA ASN A 54 3.30 -8.93 8.66
C ASN A 54 1.82 -8.74 8.38
N VAL A 55 1.05 -9.77 8.71
CA VAL A 55 -0.41 -9.81 8.58
C VAL A 55 -1.04 -9.91 9.97
N TYR A 56 -2.10 -9.15 10.18
CA TYR A 56 -2.89 -9.14 11.41
C TYR A 56 -4.37 -9.19 11.04
N PHE A 57 -5.17 -9.84 11.87
CA PHE A 57 -6.62 -9.88 11.70
C PHE A 57 -7.34 -9.13 12.79
N PHE A 58 -8.26 -8.26 12.37
CA PHE A 58 -9.13 -7.47 13.22
C PHE A 58 -10.58 -7.96 13.10
N PHE A 59 -11.19 -8.31 14.22
CA PHE A 59 -12.59 -8.68 14.32
C PHE A 59 -13.15 -8.24 15.67
N GLU A 60 -14.35 -7.65 15.71
CA GLU A 60 -15.01 -7.18 16.93
C GLU A 60 -14.09 -6.46 17.94
N ARG A 61 -13.36 -5.44 17.46
CA ARG A 61 -12.41 -4.62 18.24
C ARG A 61 -11.13 -5.34 18.68
N LYS A 62 -10.95 -6.61 18.34
CA LYS A 62 -9.81 -7.43 18.77
C LYS A 62 -8.87 -7.77 17.62
N ILE A 63 -7.60 -7.97 17.97
CA ILE A 63 -6.53 -8.37 17.06
C ILE A 63 -6.06 -9.79 17.44
N TYR A 64 -6.02 -10.71 16.48
CA TYR A 64 -5.92 -12.15 16.72
C TYR A 64 -4.55 -12.79 16.42
N GLY A 65 -3.46 -12.03 16.51
CA GLY A 65 -2.11 -12.57 16.33
C GLY A 65 -1.44 -12.13 15.04
N ILE A 66 -0.45 -12.89 14.59
CA ILE A 66 0.54 -12.42 13.62
C ILE A 66 0.79 -13.51 12.56
N GLY A 67 0.69 -13.11 11.29
CA GLY A 67 1.17 -13.84 10.14
C GLY A 67 2.30 -13.11 9.42
N LYS A 68 2.85 -13.74 8.40
CA LYS A 68 3.88 -13.18 7.52
C LYS A 68 3.56 -13.55 6.08
N LEU A 69 3.52 -12.55 5.20
CA LEU A 69 3.33 -12.76 3.76
C LEU A 69 4.47 -13.62 3.22
N ILE A 70 4.14 -14.64 2.43
CA ILE A 70 5.11 -15.55 1.82
C ILE A 70 4.89 -15.65 0.33
N ASN A 71 5.99 -15.77 -0.41
CA ASN A 71 5.94 -15.95 -1.84
C ASN A 71 5.61 -17.41 -2.21
N ILE A 72 4.70 -17.57 -3.15
CA ILE A 72 4.47 -18.80 -3.92
C ILE A 72 4.81 -18.47 -5.37
N ASN A 73 5.68 -19.25 -6.01
CA ASN A 73 6.12 -19.00 -7.38
C ASN A 73 6.57 -17.54 -7.65
N GLY A 74 7.21 -16.91 -6.66
CA GLY A 74 7.77 -15.55 -6.77
C GLY A 74 6.84 -14.39 -6.40
N SER A 75 5.60 -14.64 -5.97
CA SER A 75 4.67 -13.59 -5.52
C SER A 75 3.88 -14.01 -4.27
N CYS A 76 3.54 -13.05 -3.41
CA CYS A 76 2.64 -13.24 -2.26
C CYS A 76 1.21 -12.76 -2.55
N LYS A 77 0.92 -12.38 -3.80
CA LYS A 77 -0.34 -11.77 -4.23
C LYS A 77 -0.72 -12.23 -5.63
N PHE A 78 -2.00 -12.51 -5.82
CA PHE A 78 -2.53 -13.13 -7.04
C PHE A 78 -3.92 -12.60 -7.37
N LEU A 79 -4.29 -12.70 -8.65
CA LEU A 79 -5.69 -12.75 -9.06
C LEU A 79 -6.28 -14.06 -8.52
N ASN A 80 -7.47 -14.03 -7.95
CA ASN A 80 -8.10 -15.24 -7.42
C ASN A 80 -8.46 -16.25 -8.53
N TYR A 81 -8.66 -15.74 -9.74
CA TYR A 81 -8.95 -16.52 -10.94
C TYR A 81 -8.49 -15.71 -12.16
N PRO A 82 -8.29 -16.35 -13.33
CA PRO A 82 -7.90 -15.68 -14.56
C PRO A 82 -8.81 -14.49 -14.87
N ASN A 83 -8.20 -13.35 -15.19
CA ASN A 83 -8.91 -12.11 -15.51
C ASN A 83 -9.78 -11.52 -14.38
N ALA A 84 -9.54 -11.86 -13.11
CA ALA A 84 -10.29 -11.27 -11.99
C ALA A 84 -10.19 -9.74 -11.92
N ASN A 85 -9.11 -9.17 -12.47
CA ASN A 85 -8.87 -7.73 -12.64
C ASN A 85 -9.59 -7.10 -13.85
N LEU A 86 -10.34 -7.85 -14.66
CA LEU A 86 -11.27 -7.24 -15.62
C LEU A 86 -12.56 -6.79 -14.91
N PRO A 87 -13.12 -5.62 -15.24
CA PRO A 87 -14.32 -5.09 -14.61
C PRO A 87 -15.60 -5.80 -15.09
N ASN A 88 -15.57 -7.11 -15.33
CA ASN A 88 -16.73 -7.88 -15.77
C ASN A 88 -17.37 -8.61 -14.59
N ASN A 89 -18.71 -8.69 -14.62
CA ASN A 89 -19.45 -9.57 -13.72
C ASN A 89 -19.26 -11.03 -14.17
N GLN A 90 -18.83 -11.88 -13.24
CA GLN A 90 -18.59 -13.31 -13.47
C GLN A 90 -19.68 -14.12 -12.77
N ASN A 91 -19.93 -15.33 -13.26
CA ASN A 91 -20.72 -16.32 -12.53
C ASN A 91 -19.80 -17.32 -11.84
N TYR A 92 -20.19 -17.74 -10.65
CA TYR A 92 -19.42 -18.69 -9.86
C TYR A 92 -19.18 -20.02 -10.61
N ILE A 93 -20.22 -20.56 -11.26
CA ILE A 93 -20.14 -21.83 -11.99
C ILE A 93 -19.06 -21.82 -13.07
N ASP A 94 -18.85 -20.66 -13.70
CA ASP A 94 -17.91 -20.48 -14.81
C ASP A 94 -16.46 -20.42 -14.33
N ILE A 95 -16.22 -19.99 -13.08
CA ILE A 95 -14.86 -19.76 -12.54
C ILE A 95 -14.45 -20.75 -11.43
N GLN A 96 -15.38 -21.52 -10.86
CA GLN A 96 -15.15 -22.33 -9.65
C GLN A 96 -13.92 -23.26 -9.75
N ASN A 97 -13.67 -23.82 -10.94
CA ASN A 97 -12.52 -24.72 -11.16
C ASN A 97 -11.18 -23.97 -11.21
N ASP A 98 -11.21 -22.67 -11.47
CA ASP A 98 -10.03 -21.81 -11.60
C ASP A 98 -9.73 -21.02 -10.32
N LEU A 99 -10.57 -21.09 -9.29
CA LEU A 99 -10.36 -20.36 -8.03
C LEU A 99 -9.09 -20.81 -7.29
N LEU A 100 -8.29 -19.85 -6.83
CA LEU A 100 -7.20 -20.05 -5.87
C LEU A 100 -7.73 -20.05 -4.41
N TYR A 101 -8.82 -19.33 -4.18
CA TYR A 101 -9.57 -19.24 -2.93
C TYR A 101 -11.05 -19.31 -3.26
N ASP A 102 -11.73 -20.28 -2.65
CA ASP A 102 -13.15 -20.55 -2.89
C ASP A 102 -13.98 -20.36 -1.63
N ASN A 103 -14.83 -19.33 -1.65
CA ASN A 103 -15.84 -18.97 -0.66
C ASN A 103 -17.26 -19.10 -1.26
N GLY A 104 -17.46 -20.13 -2.10
CA GLY A 104 -18.72 -20.39 -2.79
C GLY A 104 -19.13 -19.25 -3.73
N GLU A 105 -20.43 -18.93 -3.77
CA GLU A 105 -20.94 -17.90 -4.68
C GLU A 105 -20.33 -16.50 -4.46
N ASN A 106 -19.78 -16.23 -3.26
CA ASN A 106 -19.11 -14.97 -2.97
C ASN A 106 -17.72 -14.85 -3.63
N SER A 107 -17.12 -15.95 -4.11
CA SER A 107 -15.82 -15.99 -4.77
C SER A 107 -15.71 -15.03 -5.96
N ILE A 108 -16.84 -14.73 -6.62
CA ILE A 108 -16.92 -13.74 -7.71
C ILE A 108 -16.54 -12.30 -7.28
N ASN A 109 -16.56 -12.01 -5.99
CA ASN A 109 -16.22 -10.72 -5.38
C ASN A 109 -14.82 -10.77 -4.73
N ASN A 110 -14.29 -11.97 -4.50
CA ASN A 110 -12.91 -12.21 -4.08
C ASN A 110 -12.01 -12.15 -5.32
N ARG A 111 -11.63 -10.94 -5.76
CA ARG A 111 -10.85 -10.77 -7.01
C ARG A 111 -9.35 -10.94 -6.82
N PHE A 112 -8.84 -10.55 -5.67
CA PHE A 112 -7.42 -10.57 -5.34
C PHE A 112 -7.21 -11.33 -4.04
N ILE A 113 -6.10 -12.06 -3.97
CA ILE A 113 -5.70 -12.79 -2.77
C ILE A 113 -4.26 -12.45 -2.40
N CYS A 114 -3.92 -12.62 -1.12
CA CYS A 114 -2.55 -12.71 -0.67
C CYS A 114 -2.32 -13.99 0.16
N THR A 115 -1.08 -14.47 0.15
CA THR A 115 -0.66 -15.72 0.82
C THR A 115 0.23 -15.41 2.00
N PHE A 116 -0.05 -16.03 3.15
CA PHE A 116 0.72 -15.86 4.38
C PHE A 116 0.81 -17.17 5.16
N GLU A 117 1.79 -17.23 6.06
CA GLU A 117 1.89 -18.27 7.08
C GLU A 117 1.76 -17.65 8.48
N PRO A 118 1.30 -18.40 9.50
CA PRO A 118 1.40 -17.98 10.90
C PRO A 118 2.83 -17.62 11.30
N PHE A 119 3.02 -16.52 12.05
CA PHE A 119 4.34 -16.04 12.45
C PHE A 119 4.35 -15.21 13.75
N PRO A 120 4.50 -15.81 14.94
CA PRO A 120 4.62 -17.25 15.18
C PRO A 120 3.26 -17.96 15.11
N PHE A 121 2.20 -17.30 15.59
CA PHE A 121 0.87 -17.88 15.70
C PHE A 121 -0.22 -16.82 15.56
N PHE A 122 -1.42 -17.28 15.23
CA PHE A 122 -2.66 -16.58 15.53
C PHE A 122 -3.23 -17.12 16.84
N PHE A 123 -3.84 -16.25 17.65
CA PHE A 123 -4.27 -16.55 19.01
C PHE A 123 -5.79 -16.46 19.13
N GLN A 124 -6.41 -17.39 19.86
CA GLN A 124 -7.86 -17.40 20.09
C GLN A 124 -8.31 -16.22 20.97
N ASN A 125 -7.48 -15.85 21.95
CA ASN A 125 -7.69 -14.66 22.75
C ASN A 125 -7.10 -13.42 22.07
N GLY A 126 -7.92 -12.75 21.27
CA GLY A 126 -7.55 -11.48 20.64
C GLY A 126 -7.38 -10.34 21.65
N ILE A 127 -6.55 -9.35 21.28
CA ILE A 127 -6.22 -8.18 22.11
C ILE A 127 -7.03 -6.98 21.65
N ASP A 128 -7.63 -6.23 22.58
CA ASP A 128 -8.46 -5.07 22.24
C ASP A 128 -7.63 -3.95 21.57
N MET A 129 -8.24 -3.27 20.61
CA MET A 129 -7.61 -2.18 19.84
C MET A 129 -7.21 -1.00 20.74
N ASP A 130 -7.99 -0.66 21.76
CA ASP A 130 -7.65 0.44 22.67
C ASP A 130 -6.44 0.06 23.53
N GLU A 131 -6.36 -1.20 23.95
CA GLU A 131 -5.16 -1.74 24.62
C GLU A 131 -3.93 -1.68 23.69
N THR A 132 -4.11 -2.07 22.43
CA THR A 132 -3.03 -2.01 21.43
C THR A 132 -2.54 -0.57 21.24
N LEU A 133 -3.44 0.36 20.95
CA LEU A 133 -3.12 1.77 20.73
C LEU A 133 -2.55 2.47 21.97
N SER A 134 -2.95 2.06 23.18
CA SER A 134 -2.42 2.62 24.43
C SER A 134 -1.05 2.07 24.82
N SER A 135 -0.61 0.95 24.24
CA SER A 135 0.66 0.31 24.58
C SER A 135 1.92 1.07 24.11
N ALA A 136 1.80 1.87 23.05
CA ALA A 136 2.84 2.76 22.52
C ALA A 136 2.19 3.91 21.70
N PRO A 137 1.45 4.82 22.34
CA PRO A 137 0.58 5.79 21.66
C PRO A 137 1.28 6.65 20.61
N GLU A 138 2.56 6.97 20.85
CA GLU A 138 3.44 7.80 20.02
C GLU A 138 3.89 7.10 18.74
N LYS A 139 3.84 5.76 18.68
CA LYS A 139 4.24 4.98 17.50
C LYS A 139 3.10 4.88 16.49
N PHE A 140 1.85 4.79 16.96
CA PHE A 140 0.67 4.58 16.12
C PHE A 140 0.19 5.88 15.46
N LYS A 141 0.47 6.03 14.16
CA LYS A 141 0.13 7.19 13.35
C LYS A 141 -1.05 6.89 12.43
N ILE A 142 -0.89 5.90 11.55
CA ILE A 142 -1.85 5.57 10.49
C ILE A 142 -2.97 4.70 11.03
N LEU A 143 -2.67 3.80 11.98
CA LEU A 143 -3.66 2.85 12.52
C LEU A 143 -4.90 3.53 13.11
N ARG A 144 -4.73 4.73 13.67
CA ARG A 144 -5.84 5.52 14.25
C ARG A 144 -6.88 5.95 13.21
N ALA A 145 -6.54 5.90 11.93
CA ALA A 145 -7.42 6.19 10.81
C ALA A 145 -8.02 4.93 10.16
N PHE A 146 -7.90 3.75 10.79
CA PHE A 146 -8.52 2.52 10.31
C PHE A 146 -10.04 2.57 10.46
N TRP A 147 -10.72 3.10 9.44
CA TRP A 147 -12.15 3.40 9.45
C TRP A 147 -12.78 3.11 8.09
N LYS A 148 -13.75 2.19 8.06
CA LYS A 148 -14.45 1.74 6.83
C LYS A 148 -13.51 1.22 5.73
N LEU A 149 -12.38 0.63 6.13
CA LEU A 149 -11.42 0.01 5.23
C LEU A 149 -11.46 -1.50 5.40
N SER A 150 -11.31 -2.24 4.30
CA SER A 150 -11.08 -3.67 4.35
C SER A 150 -9.75 -3.98 5.00
N PHE A 151 -8.74 -3.14 4.76
CA PHE A 151 -7.46 -3.22 5.46
C PHE A 151 -6.64 -1.94 5.39
N ILE A 152 -5.57 -1.89 6.18
CA ILE A 152 -4.64 -0.76 6.22
C ILE A 152 -3.20 -1.26 6.33
N LYS A 153 -2.30 -0.64 5.57
CA LYS A 153 -0.85 -0.84 5.71
C LYS A 153 -0.28 0.19 6.67
N PHE A 154 0.67 -0.23 7.49
CA PHE A 154 1.39 0.65 8.41
C PHE A 154 2.89 0.36 8.42
N SER A 155 3.64 1.36 8.87
CA SER A 155 5.11 1.40 8.82
C SER A 155 5.78 0.32 9.68
N ASP A 156 7.07 0.09 9.45
CA ASP A 156 7.88 -0.85 10.24
C ASP A 156 7.89 -0.50 11.74
N THR A 157 7.82 0.79 12.07
CA THR A 157 7.79 1.26 13.47
C THR A 157 6.47 0.92 14.15
N GLU A 158 5.35 1.17 13.46
CA GLU A 158 4.02 0.78 13.93
C GLU A 158 3.89 -0.74 14.02
N ASN A 159 4.48 -1.45 13.05
CA ASN A 159 4.49 -2.90 13.03
C ASN A 159 5.25 -3.50 14.22
N GLN A 160 6.42 -2.95 14.56
CA GLN A 160 7.12 -3.42 15.75
C GLN A 160 6.32 -3.16 17.03
N ALA A 161 5.65 -2.02 17.15
CA ALA A 161 4.76 -1.73 18.28
C ALA A 161 3.61 -2.74 18.41
N PHE A 162 3.00 -3.12 17.28
CA PHE A 162 1.99 -4.19 17.18
C PHE A 162 2.51 -5.52 17.71
N LYS A 163 3.68 -5.94 17.21
CA LYS A 163 4.32 -7.20 17.63
C LYS A 163 4.61 -7.21 19.12
N ASP A 164 5.15 -6.11 19.64
CA ASP A 164 5.56 -6.01 21.05
C ASP A 164 4.39 -6.28 22.00
N ILE A 165 3.20 -5.71 21.76
CA ILE A 165 2.04 -5.96 22.63
C ILE A 165 1.46 -7.37 22.43
N ILE A 166 1.32 -7.83 21.17
CA ILE A 166 0.74 -9.14 20.86
C ILE A 166 1.59 -10.27 21.45
N LEU A 167 2.90 -10.23 21.22
CA LEU A 167 3.82 -11.28 21.67
C LEU A 167 3.95 -11.29 23.21
N ARG A 168 4.01 -10.12 23.85
CA ARG A 168 4.09 -10.04 25.33
C ARG A 168 2.85 -10.63 25.99
N ARG A 169 1.65 -10.35 25.45
CA ARG A 169 0.40 -10.89 26.00
C ARG A 169 0.27 -12.41 25.81
N ASN A 170 0.89 -12.95 24.77
CA ASN A 170 0.78 -14.36 24.42
C ASN A 170 2.06 -15.16 24.70
N ILE A 171 2.97 -14.65 25.55
CA ILE A 171 4.27 -15.31 25.81
C ILE A 171 4.12 -16.75 26.33
N ALA A 172 3.08 -17.02 27.12
CA ALA A 172 2.80 -18.37 27.62
C ALA A 172 2.41 -19.33 26.49
N ALA A 173 1.58 -18.89 25.53
CA ALA A 173 1.21 -19.68 24.36
C ALA A 173 2.38 -19.86 23.39
N ILE A 174 3.23 -18.84 23.24
CA ILE A 174 4.45 -18.92 22.42
C ILE A 174 5.44 -19.95 22.99
N ASN A 175 5.62 -19.97 24.31
CA ASN A 175 6.54 -20.89 24.98
C ASN A 175 5.97 -22.30 25.14
N ASN A 176 4.66 -22.47 25.02
CA ASN A 176 3.97 -23.76 25.09
C ASN A 176 2.88 -23.84 24.01
N PRO A 177 3.25 -24.21 22.76
CA PRO A 177 2.33 -24.21 21.62
C PRO A 177 1.20 -25.23 21.70
N ASP A 178 1.29 -26.24 22.58
CA ASP A 178 0.22 -27.21 22.84
C ASP A 178 -0.92 -26.62 23.71
N ASN A 179 -0.96 -25.31 23.86
CA ASN A 179 -1.99 -24.58 24.61
C ASN A 179 -3.21 -24.32 23.72
N ASP A 180 -4.41 -24.49 24.27
CA ASP A 180 -5.72 -24.19 23.67
C ASP A 180 -5.91 -22.72 23.19
N ASN A 181 -4.90 -21.85 23.31
CA ASN A 181 -4.98 -20.43 22.94
C ASN A 181 -4.44 -20.11 21.53
N THR A 182 -4.02 -21.09 20.74
CA THR A 182 -3.62 -20.86 19.34
C THR A 182 -4.65 -21.39 18.36
N PHE A 183 -4.78 -20.73 17.20
CA PHE A 183 -5.50 -21.31 16.08
C PHE A 183 -4.60 -22.30 15.34
N GLU A 184 -5.14 -23.47 15.01
CA GLU A 184 -4.50 -24.38 14.07
C GLU A 184 -4.54 -23.80 12.65
N SER A 185 -3.55 -24.15 11.83
CA SER A 185 -3.48 -23.73 10.44
C SER A 185 -2.97 -24.87 9.58
N ASN A 186 -3.71 -25.20 8.52
CA ASN A 186 -3.35 -26.19 7.51
C ASN A 186 -2.93 -25.53 6.19
N TYR A 187 -2.31 -24.34 6.27
CA TYR A 187 -2.07 -23.48 5.12
C TYR A 187 -1.27 -24.16 4.01
N GLN A 188 -0.40 -25.13 4.34
CA GLN A 188 0.45 -25.82 3.38
C GLN A 188 -0.36 -26.52 2.29
N ILE A 189 -1.49 -27.15 2.63
CA ILE A 189 -2.35 -27.84 1.66
C ILE A 189 -2.84 -26.85 0.60
N ASN A 190 -3.36 -25.70 1.06
CA ASN A 190 -3.86 -24.67 0.16
C ASN A 190 -2.73 -23.99 -0.63
N HIS A 191 -1.58 -23.76 -0.01
CA HIS A 191 -0.42 -23.18 -0.67
C HIS A 191 0.15 -24.09 -1.75
N ASP A 192 0.13 -25.41 -1.56
CA ASP A 192 0.53 -26.37 -2.59
C ASP A 192 -0.44 -26.34 -3.78
N LEU A 193 -1.76 -26.24 -3.54
CA LEU A 193 -2.75 -26.07 -4.61
C LEU A 193 -2.53 -24.76 -5.39
N ILE A 194 -2.27 -23.65 -4.70
CA ILE A 194 -1.94 -22.37 -5.34
C ILE A 194 -0.65 -22.51 -6.14
N ARG A 195 0.36 -23.19 -5.59
CA ARG A 195 1.63 -23.43 -6.27
C ARG A 195 1.44 -24.22 -7.55
N GLU A 196 0.62 -25.25 -7.55
CA GLU A 196 0.31 -26.05 -8.75
C GLU A 196 -0.39 -25.21 -9.81
N LYS A 197 -1.44 -24.46 -9.44
CA LYS A 197 -2.23 -23.65 -10.39
C LYS A 197 -1.45 -22.48 -11.00
N THR A 198 -0.57 -21.86 -10.21
CA THR A 198 0.16 -20.64 -10.61
C THR A 198 1.53 -20.94 -11.23
N ASN A 199 1.99 -22.19 -11.23
CA ASN A 199 3.31 -22.55 -11.76
C ASN A 199 3.41 -22.24 -13.26
N ASN A 200 4.26 -21.28 -13.63
CA ASN A 200 4.40 -20.75 -14.99
C ASN A 200 3.07 -20.29 -15.62
N ASN A 201 2.07 -19.96 -14.81
CA ASN A 201 0.77 -19.49 -15.28
C ASN A 201 0.59 -18.01 -14.93
N LEU A 202 0.78 -17.15 -15.93
CA LEU A 202 0.71 -15.69 -15.79
C LEU A 202 -0.73 -15.17 -15.65
N ASP A 203 -1.76 -16.00 -15.92
CA ASP A 203 -3.16 -15.58 -15.84
C ASP A 203 -3.60 -15.25 -14.40
N TYR A 204 -2.85 -15.75 -13.41
CA TYR A 204 -3.05 -15.46 -11.99
C TYR A 204 -2.20 -14.29 -11.48
N GLN A 205 -1.31 -13.73 -12.31
CA GLN A 205 -0.45 -12.64 -11.90
C GLN A 205 -1.25 -11.36 -11.72
N LEU A 206 -1.03 -10.66 -10.61
CA LEU A 206 -1.59 -9.32 -10.40
C LEU A 206 -1.03 -8.37 -11.48
N ASN A 207 -1.90 -7.77 -12.30
CA ASN A 207 -1.52 -6.89 -13.40
C ASN A 207 -2.43 -5.65 -13.43
N ILE A 208 -1.84 -4.46 -13.60
CA ILE A 208 -2.53 -3.18 -13.64
C ILE A 208 -3.23 -2.92 -14.99
N ALA A 209 -2.77 -3.53 -16.09
CA ALA A 209 -3.23 -3.19 -17.44
C ALA A 209 -4.77 -3.17 -17.60
N PRO A 210 -5.54 -4.16 -17.10
CA PRO A 210 -7.02 -4.10 -17.13
C PRO A 210 -7.66 -2.88 -16.46
N PHE A 211 -7.04 -2.31 -15.44
CA PHE A 211 -7.50 -1.08 -14.83
C PHE A 211 -7.26 0.12 -15.76
N LEU A 212 -6.08 0.22 -16.37
CA LEU A 212 -5.73 1.37 -17.22
C LEU A 212 -6.48 1.34 -18.56
N ASN A 213 -6.55 0.18 -19.21
CA ASN A 213 -7.13 0.00 -20.54
C ASN A 213 -8.64 0.29 -20.59
N THR A 214 -9.29 0.33 -19.44
CA THR A 214 -10.73 0.60 -19.35
C THR A 214 -11.03 2.06 -19.03
N ILE A 215 -10.01 2.87 -18.71
CA ILE A 215 -10.18 4.26 -18.26
C ILE A 215 -9.27 5.27 -18.97
N ASN A 216 -8.44 4.84 -19.92
CA ASN A 216 -7.58 5.72 -20.69
C ASN A 216 -8.38 6.49 -21.75
N ASN A 217 -7.88 7.69 -22.08
CA ASN A 217 -8.35 8.52 -23.17
C ASN A 217 -7.37 8.45 -24.35
N VAL A 218 -7.83 8.86 -25.54
CA VAL A 218 -7.03 8.86 -26.79
C VAL A 218 -5.75 9.69 -26.68
N ASN A 219 -5.74 10.73 -25.85
CA ASN A 219 -4.56 11.58 -25.61
C ASN A 219 -3.58 11.00 -24.57
N GLY A 220 -3.84 9.79 -24.07
CA GLY A 220 -3.04 9.13 -23.04
C GLY A 220 -3.32 9.60 -21.61
N SER A 221 -4.32 10.45 -21.36
CA SER A 221 -4.75 10.77 -19.98
C SER A 221 -5.62 9.65 -19.41
N LEU A 222 -5.76 9.61 -18.08
CA LEU A 222 -6.62 8.65 -17.39
C LEU A 222 -7.80 9.36 -16.74
N ARG A 223 -8.96 8.70 -16.70
CA ARG A 223 -10.18 9.28 -16.12
C ARG A 223 -10.18 9.32 -14.59
N HIS A 224 -9.41 8.47 -13.92
CA HIS A 224 -9.36 8.36 -12.46
C HIS A 224 -7.94 8.59 -11.94
N GLU A 225 -7.83 9.38 -10.88
CA GLU A 225 -6.56 9.68 -10.20
C GLU A 225 -5.99 8.46 -9.46
N MET A 226 -6.87 7.72 -8.78
CA MET A 226 -6.52 6.51 -8.03
C MET A 226 -5.90 5.42 -8.92
N ALA A 227 -6.24 5.36 -10.20
CA ALA A 227 -5.58 4.44 -11.13
C ALA A 227 -4.14 4.84 -11.47
N ILE A 228 -3.82 6.14 -11.48
CA ILE A 228 -2.45 6.64 -11.66
C ILE A 228 -1.62 6.27 -10.43
N GLU A 229 -2.20 6.45 -9.24
CA GLU A 229 -1.60 6.07 -7.96
C GLU A 229 -1.31 4.56 -7.91
N ALA A 230 -2.31 3.74 -8.24
CA ALA A 230 -2.18 2.28 -8.35
C ALA A 230 -1.08 1.88 -9.37
N SER A 231 -1.04 2.54 -10.54
CA SER A 231 -0.03 2.30 -11.56
C SER A 231 1.37 2.66 -11.08
N LEU A 232 1.54 3.78 -10.39
CA LEU A 232 2.82 4.20 -9.85
C LEU A 232 3.34 3.20 -8.82
N ILE A 233 2.50 2.78 -7.87
CA ILE A 233 2.86 1.78 -6.87
C ILE A 233 3.19 0.44 -7.56
N TYR A 234 2.37 0.00 -8.51
CA TYR A 234 2.62 -1.21 -9.28
C TYR A 234 3.97 -1.15 -10.02
N GLN A 235 4.26 -0.06 -10.74
CA GLN A 235 5.47 0.08 -11.53
C GLN A 235 6.74 0.21 -10.66
N ILE A 236 6.67 0.90 -9.52
CA ILE A 236 7.79 0.95 -8.56
C ILE A 236 8.02 -0.42 -7.93
N THR A 237 6.96 -1.11 -7.47
CA THR A 237 7.09 -2.41 -6.78
C THR A 237 7.53 -3.54 -7.70
N ASN A 238 7.25 -3.44 -9.00
CA ASN A 238 7.71 -4.38 -10.02
C ASN A 238 8.99 -3.93 -10.75
N ASN A 239 9.67 -2.88 -10.26
CA ASN A 239 10.92 -2.37 -10.84
C ASN A 239 10.84 -2.01 -12.33
N SER A 240 9.72 -1.43 -12.78
CA SER A 240 9.60 -0.87 -14.12
C SER A 240 10.67 0.19 -14.36
N GLN A 241 11.48 0.03 -15.40
CA GLN A 241 12.68 0.84 -15.60
C GLN A 241 12.39 2.34 -15.68
N ASN A 242 11.31 2.74 -16.38
CA ASN A 242 10.92 4.15 -16.47
C ASN A 242 10.55 4.74 -15.09
N ALA A 243 9.75 4.02 -14.30
CA ALA A 243 9.39 4.45 -12.95
C ALA A 243 10.61 4.52 -12.02
N ILE A 244 11.48 3.51 -12.03
CA ILE A 244 12.70 3.49 -11.19
C ILE A 244 13.67 4.61 -11.58
N ASN A 245 13.79 4.93 -12.86
CA ASN A 245 14.66 6.02 -13.31
C ASN A 245 14.18 7.40 -12.80
N ILE A 246 12.88 7.61 -12.68
CA ILE A 246 12.29 8.88 -12.24
C ILE A 246 12.18 8.95 -10.71
N PHE A 247 11.54 7.94 -10.10
CA PHE A 247 11.14 7.94 -8.70
C PHE A 247 12.12 7.18 -7.79
N GLY A 248 12.97 6.32 -8.35
CA GLY A 248 13.86 5.45 -7.59
C GLY A 248 13.17 4.21 -6.99
N SER A 249 13.94 3.45 -6.22
CA SER A 249 13.48 2.24 -5.51
C SER A 249 13.28 2.52 -4.01
N TRP A 250 12.25 1.90 -3.44
CA TRP A 250 11.81 2.18 -2.06
C TRP A 250 11.58 0.88 -1.26
N ASP A 251 12.10 0.83 -0.04
CA ASP A 251 11.91 -0.30 0.87
C ASP A 251 10.45 -0.40 1.32
N TYR A 252 9.85 0.75 1.66
CA TYR A 252 8.44 0.91 1.98
C TYR A 252 7.78 1.88 1.00
N ILE A 253 6.61 1.51 0.49
CA ILE A 253 5.74 2.36 -0.32
C ILE A 253 4.29 1.99 -0.01
N THR A 254 3.43 3.00 0.04
CA THR A 254 1.99 2.86 0.30
C THR A 254 1.24 4.06 -0.26
N HIS A 255 -0.08 3.95 -0.34
CA HIS A 255 -0.93 5.08 -0.72
C HIS A 255 -1.70 5.66 0.46
N GLN A 256 -2.20 6.88 0.28
CA GLN A 256 -3.23 7.50 1.11
C GLN A 256 -2.84 7.60 2.60
N VAL A 257 -1.63 8.07 2.88
CA VAL A 257 -1.10 8.25 4.24
C VAL A 257 -1.58 9.57 4.84
N ILE A 258 -2.04 9.54 6.10
CA ILE A 258 -2.49 10.73 6.82
C ILE A 258 -1.39 11.80 6.88
N ALA A 259 -1.74 12.99 6.40
CA ALA A 259 -0.84 14.13 6.21
C ALA A 259 -1.33 15.40 6.90
N SER A 260 -2.03 15.23 8.02
CA SER A 260 -2.58 16.32 8.83
C SER A 260 -2.78 15.89 10.29
N PRO A 261 -2.93 16.85 11.23
CA PRO A 261 -3.24 16.53 12.62
C PRO A 261 -4.52 15.71 12.76
N PHE A 262 -4.62 14.95 13.85
CA PHE A 262 -5.78 14.11 14.08
C PHE A 262 -7.08 14.94 14.15
N LYS A 263 -8.04 14.62 13.28
CA LYS A 263 -9.37 15.22 13.13
C LYS A 263 -10.33 14.12 12.61
N PRO A 264 -11.66 14.35 12.48
CA PRO A 264 -12.53 13.27 12.00
C PRO A 264 -12.04 12.74 10.65
N VAL A 265 -12.03 11.41 10.50
CA VAL A 265 -11.30 10.70 9.40
C VAL A 265 -11.72 11.20 8.02
N ASP A 266 -13.00 11.51 7.83
CA ASP A 266 -13.55 11.99 6.56
C ASP A 266 -13.03 13.38 6.14
N TYR A 267 -12.36 14.13 7.04
CA TYR A 267 -11.76 15.44 6.77
C TYR A 267 -10.22 15.45 6.85
N MET A 268 -9.60 14.28 7.06
CA MET A 268 -8.15 14.14 7.07
C MET A 268 -7.55 14.33 5.69
N ASP A 269 -6.51 15.15 5.62
CA ASP A 269 -5.69 15.24 4.42
C ASP A 269 -4.82 13.98 4.31
N LYS A 270 -4.63 13.49 3.08
CA LYS A 270 -3.84 12.30 2.79
C LYS A 270 -2.85 12.62 1.67
N MET A 271 -1.62 12.15 1.82
CA MET A 271 -0.66 12.08 0.73
C MET A 271 -1.04 10.92 -0.18
N ASP A 272 -1.05 11.15 -1.49
CA ASP A 272 -1.40 10.12 -2.46
C ASP A 272 -0.42 8.95 -2.40
N VAL A 273 0.89 9.21 -2.47
CA VAL A 273 1.92 8.18 -2.25
C VAL A 273 2.98 8.62 -1.25
N PHE A 274 3.28 7.73 -0.31
CA PHE A 274 4.32 7.91 0.68
C PHE A 274 5.24 6.68 0.74
N GLY A 275 6.53 6.91 0.94
CA GLY A 275 7.51 5.85 1.03
C GLY A 275 8.74 6.23 1.83
N TYR A 276 9.57 5.25 2.12
CA TYR A 276 10.91 5.48 2.65
C TYR A 276 11.89 4.39 2.22
N LYS A 277 13.16 4.76 2.22
CA LYS A 277 14.28 3.90 1.87
C LYS A 277 15.24 3.82 3.03
N TYR A 278 15.78 2.65 3.30
CA TYR A 278 16.82 2.45 4.28
C TYR A 278 18.20 2.75 3.70
N ILE A 279 19.12 3.18 4.57
CA ILE A 279 20.54 3.12 4.25
C ILE A 279 20.89 1.66 4.00
N GLN A 280 21.58 1.40 2.89
CA GLN A 280 21.96 0.07 2.46
C GLN A 280 22.65 -0.70 3.60
N ASP A 281 22.15 -1.90 3.89
CA ASP A 281 22.65 -2.80 4.95
C ASP A 281 22.60 -2.23 6.37
N GLN A 282 21.81 -1.17 6.62
CA GLN A 282 21.73 -0.47 7.91
C GLN A 282 20.29 -0.33 8.43
N LYS A 283 19.41 -1.29 8.12
CA LYS A 283 18.04 -1.32 8.68
C LYS A 283 18.10 -1.26 10.21
N PRO A 284 17.25 -0.45 10.89
CA PRO A 284 16.11 0.32 10.35
C PRO A 284 16.41 1.81 10.05
N THR A 285 17.66 2.19 9.79
CA THR A 285 18.02 3.61 9.59
C THR A 285 17.58 4.10 8.20
N ILE A 286 16.69 5.09 8.16
CA ILE A 286 16.11 5.67 6.94
C ILE A 286 17.07 6.68 6.31
N SER A 287 17.27 6.59 4.99
CA SER A 287 18.02 7.56 4.19
C SER A 287 17.13 8.64 3.59
N ASP A 288 15.99 8.24 3.04
CA ASP A 288 15.12 9.11 2.26
C ASP A 288 13.64 8.79 2.52
N TYR A 289 12.80 9.82 2.41
CA TYR A 289 11.34 9.75 2.34
C TYR A 289 10.87 10.17 0.94
N LEU A 290 9.88 9.44 0.43
CA LEU A 290 9.16 9.75 -0.81
C LEU A 290 7.85 10.44 -0.46
N VAL A 291 7.56 11.52 -1.17
CA VAL A 291 6.23 12.16 -1.21
C VAL A 291 5.84 12.36 -2.67
N VAL A 292 4.69 11.85 -3.07
CA VAL A 292 4.11 12.13 -4.39
C VAL A 292 2.70 12.66 -4.22
N GLU A 293 2.42 13.79 -4.85
CA GLU A 293 1.07 14.31 -5.05
C GLU A 293 0.68 14.09 -6.51
N ILE A 294 -0.52 13.60 -6.73
CA ILE A 294 -1.01 13.18 -8.04
C ILE A 294 -2.23 14.03 -8.40
N LYS A 295 -2.31 14.46 -9.66
CA LYS A 295 -3.57 14.87 -10.28
C LYS A 295 -3.75 14.16 -11.61
N LYS A 296 -4.99 13.76 -11.90
CA LYS A 296 -5.32 13.17 -13.22
C LYS A 296 -5.35 14.18 -14.37
N ASP A 297 -5.51 15.46 -14.06
CA ASP A 297 -5.66 16.52 -15.06
C ASP A 297 -4.41 17.42 -15.07
N GLU A 298 -4.61 18.69 -15.45
CA GLU A 298 -3.60 19.72 -15.46
C GLU A 298 -3.30 20.24 -14.04
N ILE A 299 -2.02 20.36 -13.70
CA ILE A 299 -1.53 20.90 -12.44
C ILE A 299 -1.62 22.43 -12.43
N ASN A 300 -2.21 22.97 -11.36
CA ASN A 300 -2.25 24.40 -11.06
C ASN A 300 -1.38 24.75 -9.83
N SER A 301 -1.26 26.05 -9.52
CA SER A 301 -0.45 26.55 -8.41
C SER A 301 -0.85 25.99 -7.04
N GLN A 302 -2.14 25.74 -6.79
CA GLN A 302 -2.59 25.18 -5.50
C GLN A 302 -2.13 23.75 -5.30
N ASP A 303 -2.01 22.96 -6.38
CA ASP A 303 -1.52 21.59 -6.28
C ASP A 303 -0.02 21.57 -5.89
N ILE A 304 0.77 22.52 -6.41
CA ILE A 304 2.18 22.70 -6.00
C ILE A 304 2.26 23.06 -4.51
N LEU A 305 1.42 23.99 -4.05
CA LEU A 305 1.38 24.37 -2.63
C LEU A 305 0.89 23.21 -1.74
N GLN A 306 -0.01 22.37 -2.24
CA GLN A 306 -0.47 21.17 -1.54
C GLN A 306 0.67 20.16 -1.36
N LEU A 307 1.45 19.88 -2.41
CA LEU A 307 2.66 19.06 -2.29
C LEU A 307 3.63 19.63 -1.26
N MET A 308 3.85 20.94 -1.28
CA MET A 308 4.74 21.61 -0.33
C MET A 308 4.26 21.53 1.12
N LYS A 309 2.94 21.59 1.36
CA LYS A 309 2.36 21.31 2.68
C LYS A 309 2.72 19.89 3.16
N TYR A 310 2.69 18.90 2.28
CA TYR A 310 3.06 17.52 2.63
C TYR A 310 4.56 17.35 2.85
N VAL A 311 5.41 18.04 2.10
CA VAL A 311 6.85 18.12 2.38
C VAL A 311 7.11 18.66 3.79
N ASP A 312 6.45 19.76 4.16
CA ASP A 312 6.59 20.36 5.48
C ASP A 312 6.06 19.43 6.60
N TRP A 313 4.95 18.72 6.34
CA TRP A 313 4.43 17.67 7.22
C TRP A 313 5.45 16.55 7.43
N VAL A 314 6.00 15.99 6.35
CA VAL A 314 6.97 14.88 6.44
C VAL A 314 8.24 15.29 7.17
N LYS A 315 8.70 16.52 6.94
CA LYS A 315 9.85 17.09 7.64
C LYS A 315 9.64 17.12 9.16
N ASN A 316 8.46 17.53 9.60
CA ASN A 316 8.14 17.64 11.03
C ASN A 316 7.88 16.27 11.66
N GLU A 317 7.13 15.41 10.97
CA GLU A 317 6.62 14.17 11.55
C GLU A 317 7.58 12.98 11.44
N TYR A 318 8.44 12.95 10.42
CA TYR A 318 9.28 11.79 10.12
C TYR A 318 10.77 12.13 10.04
N ALA A 319 11.14 13.29 9.47
CA ALA A 319 12.54 13.62 9.19
C ALA A 319 13.22 14.49 10.27
N TYR A 320 12.62 14.66 11.45
CA TYR A 320 13.21 15.41 12.58
C TYR A 320 13.74 16.81 12.23
N GLY A 321 13.11 17.50 11.28
CA GLY A 321 13.55 18.81 10.84
C GLY A 321 14.44 18.83 9.59
N ASP A 322 14.92 17.68 9.10
CA ASP A 322 15.87 17.60 7.99
C ASP A 322 15.17 17.43 6.63
N TYR A 323 15.00 18.53 5.89
CA TYR A 323 14.47 18.49 4.53
C TYR A 323 15.33 17.66 3.56
N SER A 324 16.64 17.51 3.80
CA SER A 324 17.53 16.78 2.88
C SER A 324 17.20 15.30 2.74
N MET A 325 16.38 14.76 3.65
CA MET A 325 15.86 13.39 3.55
C MET A 325 14.65 13.26 2.61
N ILE A 326 14.08 14.35 2.09
CA ILE A 326 12.79 14.29 1.36
C ILE A 326 13.03 14.39 -0.14
N LYS A 327 12.40 13.48 -0.89
CA LYS A 327 12.25 13.52 -2.34
C LYS A 327 10.78 13.70 -2.67
N ALA A 328 10.42 14.83 -3.29
CA ALA A 328 9.04 15.15 -3.59
C ALA A 328 8.77 15.16 -5.10
N TYR A 329 7.57 14.73 -5.49
CA TYR A 329 7.17 14.66 -6.89
C TYR A 329 5.75 15.17 -7.04
N MET A 330 5.55 16.10 -7.97
CA MET A 330 4.24 16.43 -8.49
C MET A 330 4.01 15.58 -9.74
N LEU A 331 2.92 14.83 -9.81
CA LEU A 331 2.59 13.97 -10.94
C LEU A 331 1.27 14.41 -11.57
N GLY A 332 1.31 14.81 -12.85
CA GLY A 332 0.13 15.31 -13.55
C GLY A 332 0.12 15.00 -15.04
N PHE A 333 -0.98 15.27 -15.72
CA PHE A 333 -1.05 15.11 -17.18
C PHE A 333 -0.42 16.32 -17.90
N SER A 334 -0.66 17.54 -17.43
CA SER A 334 -0.01 18.76 -17.93
C SER A 334 0.17 19.76 -16.79
N TYR A 335 0.78 20.91 -17.07
CA TYR A 335 1.07 21.94 -16.09
C TYR A 335 0.71 23.30 -16.68
N THR A 336 -0.02 24.10 -15.91
CA THR A 336 -0.25 25.52 -16.23
C THR A 336 1.05 26.33 -16.09
N GLN A 337 1.13 27.47 -16.77
CA GLN A 337 2.25 28.40 -16.58
C GLN A 337 2.34 28.90 -15.13
N ASP A 338 1.20 29.18 -14.50
CA ASP A 338 1.13 29.60 -13.09
C ASP A 338 1.67 28.54 -12.13
N ALA A 339 1.47 27.24 -12.42
CA ALA A 339 2.08 26.17 -11.64
C ALA A 339 3.62 26.15 -11.79
N LEU A 340 4.14 26.40 -12.99
CA LEU A 340 5.59 26.47 -13.24
C LEU A 340 6.21 27.69 -12.55
N ASP A 341 5.54 28.84 -12.61
CA ASP A 341 5.98 30.06 -11.94
C ASP A 341 5.98 29.87 -10.42
N THR A 342 4.89 29.30 -9.86
CA THR A 342 4.79 28.94 -8.44
C THR A 342 5.88 27.94 -8.02
N PHE A 343 6.21 26.97 -8.87
CA PHE A 343 7.28 26.02 -8.61
C PHE A 343 8.64 26.73 -8.45
N LEU A 344 8.96 27.64 -9.36
CA LEU A 344 10.22 28.41 -9.34
C LEU A 344 10.30 29.34 -8.12
N GLU A 345 9.18 29.90 -7.69
CA GLU A 345 9.14 30.88 -6.60
C GLU A 345 9.06 30.25 -5.19
N ASN A 346 8.32 29.15 -5.02
CA ASN A 346 7.83 28.73 -3.69
C ASN A 346 8.35 27.37 -3.17
N VAL A 347 9.09 26.62 -3.99
CA VAL A 347 9.52 25.26 -3.61
C VAL A 347 10.74 25.26 -2.69
N GLU A 348 11.62 26.24 -2.82
CA GLU A 348 12.86 26.31 -2.05
C GLU A 348 12.60 26.35 -0.53
N ARG A 349 13.39 25.59 0.23
CA ARG A 349 13.40 25.63 1.69
C ARG A 349 14.81 25.90 2.20
N LYS A 350 14.97 26.96 2.99
CA LYS A 350 16.20 27.24 3.73
C LYS A 350 16.10 26.69 5.15
N PHE A 351 17.11 25.96 5.59
CA PHE A 351 17.15 25.36 6.92
C PHE A 351 18.57 25.24 7.46
N ILE A 352 18.69 24.98 8.75
CA ILE A 352 19.99 24.75 9.41
C ILE A 352 20.17 23.25 9.62
N LYS A 353 21.33 22.74 9.17
CA LYS A 353 21.77 21.38 9.43
C LYS A 353 22.86 21.38 10.51
N GLY A 354 22.71 20.50 11.50
CA GLY A 354 23.65 20.34 12.61
C GLY A 354 23.54 21.44 13.68
N VAL A 355 23.91 21.07 14.91
CA VAL A 355 23.90 22.00 16.07
C VAL A 355 25.26 22.67 16.26
N ARG A 356 26.36 21.92 16.07
CA ARG A 356 27.74 22.41 16.20
C ARG A 356 28.68 21.63 15.27
N PRO A 357 29.12 22.19 14.12
CA PRO A 357 28.74 23.49 13.59
C PRO A 357 27.31 23.49 13.03
N SER A 358 26.63 24.64 13.11
CA SER A 358 25.40 24.88 12.36
C SER A 358 25.74 25.33 10.95
N VAL A 359 25.22 24.63 9.95
CA VAL A 359 25.45 24.89 8.53
C VAL A 359 24.12 25.32 7.90
N SER A 360 24.10 26.50 7.27
CA SER A 360 22.96 26.92 6.45
C SER A 360 22.90 26.06 5.20
N THR A 361 21.73 25.53 4.86
CA THR A 361 21.50 24.65 3.72
C THR A 361 20.19 25.00 3.03
N GLU A 362 20.10 24.69 1.75
CA GLU A 362 18.92 24.89 0.93
C GLU A 362 18.46 23.55 0.37
N TRP A 363 17.15 23.38 0.23
CA TRP A 363 16.52 22.20 -0.35
C TRP A 363 15.58 22.62 -1.48
N LYS A 364 15.67 21.91 -2.61
CA LYS A 364 14.85 22.10 -3.82
C LYS A 364 14.53 20.76 -4.51
N ASN A 365 14.47 19.66 -3.76
CA ASN A 365 14.35 18.32 -4.34
C ASN A 365 12.89 17.97 -4.66
N VAL A 366 12.29 18.76 -5.54
CA VAL A 366 10.95 18.55 -6.09
C VAL A 366 11.07 18.37 -7.60
N LYS A 367 10.39 17.35 -8.12
CA LYS A 367 10.31 17.10 -9.56
C LYS A 367 8.88 17.22 -10.07
N LEU A 368 8.72 17.87 -11.22
CA LEU A 368 7.48 17.95 -11.95
C LEU A 368 7.45 16.83 -12.99
N ILE A 369 6.57 15.86 -12.81
CA ILE A 369 6.49 14.67 -13.64
C ILE A 369 5.20 14.70 -14.46
N GLN A 370 5.32 14.46 -15.76
CA GLN A 370 4.19 14.18 -16.63
C GLN A 370 4.00 12.68 -16.79
N TYR A 371 2.75 12.22 -16.78
CA TYR A 371 2.42 10.84 -17.17
C TYR A 371 1.71 10.78 -18.51
N ARG A 372 1.90 9.69 -19.25
CA ARG A 372 1.10 9.32 -20.42
C ARG A 372 0.85 7.82 -20.41
N PHE A 373 -0.38 7.39 -20.69
CA PHE A 373 -0.66 5.98 -20.91
C PHE A 373 -0.04 5.50 -22.22
N ASN A 374 0.72 4.41 -22.15
CA ASN A 374 1.37 3.78 -23.28
C ASN A 374 0.63 2.49 -23.65
N GLU A 375 0.00 2.50 -24.84
CA GLU A 375 -0.81 1.38 -25.33
C GLU A 375 0.04 0.15 -25.70
N GLU A 376 1.33 0.30 -26.00
CA GLU A 376 2.19 -0.81 -26.41
C GLU A 376 2.53 -1.72 -25.23
N ASN A 377 2.79 -1.13 -24.06
CA ASN A 377 3.18 -1.87 -22.86
C ASN A 377 2.08 -1.90 -21.78
N ASN A 378 0.97 -1.18 -21.98
CA ASN A 378 -0.15 -1.04 -21.04
C ASN A 378 0.27 -0.51 -19.65
N LEU A 379 1.22 0.42 -19.62
CA LEU A 379 1.72 1.09 -18.43
C LEU A 379 1.67 2.62 -18.60
N LEU A 380 1.99 3.35 -17.52
CA LEU A 380 2.25 4.78 -17.62
C LEU A 380 3.72 5.03 -17.91
N ASP A 381 3.99 5.86 -18.91
CA ASP A 381 5.29 6.50 -19.12
C ASP A 381 5.36 7.78 -18.29
N PHE A 382 6.47 7.96 -17.59
CA PHE A 382 6.77 9.12 -16.76
C PHE A 382 7.94 9.91 -17.36
N THR A 383 7.75 11.23 -17.44
CA THR A 383 8.74 12.17 -17.98
C THR A 383 8.96 13.30 -16.99
N ASP A 384 10.23 13.54 -16.64
CA ASP A 384 10.64 14.70 -15.85
C ASP A 384 10.62 15.95 -16.73
N ILE A 385 9.78 16.92 -16.36
CA ILE A 385 9.63 18.20 -17.05
C ILE A 385 10.06 19.38 -16.17
N THR A 386 10.74 19.08 -15.06
CA THR A 386 11.20 20.11 -14.11
C THR A 386 12.01 21.15 -14.86
N PRO A 387 11.67 22.45 -14.77
CA PRO A 387 12.44 23.50 -15.43
C PRO A 387 13.91 23.44 -15.00
N ASN A 388 14.83 23.50 -15.96
CA ASN A 388 16.25 23.64 -15.65
C ASN A 388 16.48 25.03 -15.05
N GLU A 389 17.15 25.10 -13.89
CA GLU A 389 17.65 26.36 -13.32
C GLU A 389 18.72 27.02 -14.19
#